data_AF-A0A1M7ZD66-F1
#
_entry.id   AF-A0A1M7ZD66-F1
#
_cell.length_a   1.000
_cell.length_b   1.000
_cell.length_c   1.000
_cell.angle_alpha   90.00
_cell.angle_beta   90.00
_cell.angle_gamma   90.00
#
_symmetry.space_group_name_H-M   'P 1'
#
loop_
_entity.id
_entity.type
_entity.pdbx_description
1 polymer ?
#
loop_
_entity_poly.entity_id
_entity_poly.type
_entity_poly.pdbx_seq_one_letter_code
_entity_poly.pdbx_strand_id
1 'polypeptide(L)'
;MLGILFGFIISWLLLYVFEKKSILALGFLPFGKRFFQFISGFLITGFLCVLAQVFESYLQSSSWVINDQISSSLILNSFWWDFKSVLTEELIFRGAILYILIHKIGNSKSILISAIAFGVYHWFSYGILGNTLPMVLIFLGTGLMGYSWALAFAKTKSIMFPFGLHLGWNFVYNTVFSKGPLGETILISSGGKELSDWVSLLNFSTGMFIVPAILIIYVHYFVAKEKS
;
A
#
# COMPACT_ATOMS: atom_id res chain seq x y z
N MET A 1 10.06 -15.85 -2.73
CA MET A 1 10.56 -16.06 -1.36
C MET A 1 11.96 -15.49 -1.18
N LEU A 2 12.88 -15.67 -2.14
CA LEU A 2 14.22 -15.08 -2.10
C LEU A 2 14.21 -13.55 -1.87
N GLY A 3 13.36 -12.79 -2.59
CA GLY A 3 13.29 -11.33 -2.44
C GLY A 3 13.00 -10.82 -1.02
N ILE A 4 12.08 -11.47 -0.30
CA ILE A 4 11.76 -11.11 1.10
C ILE A 4 12.93 -11.43 2.04
N LEU A 5 13.54 -12.60 1.86
CA LEU A 5 14.72 -12.98 2.63
C LEU A 5 15.86 -11.97 2.43
N PHE A 6 16.13 -11.59 1.17
CA PHE A 6 17.07 -10.53 0.85
C PHE A 6 16.67 -9.19 1.48
N GLY A 7 15.39 -8.81 1.43
CA GLY A 7 14.87 -7.60 2.06
C GLY A 7 15.14 -7.56 3.57
N PHE A 8 14.94 -8.68 4.28
CA PHE A 8 15.27 -8.79 5.71
C PHE A 8 16.77 -8.74 5.97
N ILE A 9 17.59 -9.44 5.17
CA ILE A 9 19.06 -9.45 5.32
C ILE A 9 19.62 -8.05 5.08
N ILE A 10 19.20 -7.37 4.01
CA ILE A 10 19.62 -6.00 3.69
C ILE A 10 19.15 -5.05 4.80
N SER A 11 17.90 -5.18 5.25
CA SER A 11 17.39 -4.35 6.34
C SER A 11 18.20 -4.52 7.62
N TRP A 12 18.51 -5.76 7.99
CA TRP A 12 19.34 -6.07 9.15
C TRP A 12 20.76 -5.49 9.00
N LEU A 13 21.39 -5.68 7.83
CA LEU A 13 22.74 -5.17 7.57
C LEU A 13 22.79 -3.64 7.67
N LEU A 14 21.83 -2.93 7.06
CA LEU A 14 21.74 -1.48 7.12
C LEU A 14 21.55 -0.98 8.57
N LEU A 15 20.61 -1.58 9.32
CA LEU A 15 20.38 -1.23 10.72
C LEU A 15 21.61 -1.50 11.59
N TYR A 16 22.31 -2.61 11.35
CA TYR A 16 23.51 -2.96 12.09
C TYR A 16 24.67 -2.01 11.79
N VAL A 17 24.88 -1.65 10.52
CA VAL A 17 25.98 -0.76 10.12
C VAL A 17 25.76 0.67 10.61
N PHE A 18 24.58 1.25 10.37
CA PHE A 18 24.32 2.67 10.58
C PHE A 18 23.77 3.04 11.96
N GLU A 19 23.06 2.13 12.62
CA GLU A 19 22.33 2.39 13.87
C GLU A 19 22.71 1.42 15.01
N LYS A 20 23.53 0.38 14.72
CA LYS A 20 23.88 -0.68 15.67
C LYS A 20 22.65 -1.37 16.28
N LYS A 21 21.58 -1.50 15.49
CA LYS A 21 20.31 -2.13 15.90
C LYS A 21 20.07 -3.44 15.17
N SER A 22 19.24 -4.30 15.76
CA SER A 22 18.70 -5.49 15.10
C SER A 22 17.44 -5.15 14.31
N ILE A 23 16.92 -6.14 13.57
CA ILE A 23 15.68 -6.02 12.77
C ILE A 23 14.45 -5.64 13.63
N LEU A 24 14.51 -5.87 14.94
CA LEU A 24 13.45 -5.50 15.88
C LEU A 24 13.22 -3.98 15.94
N ALA A 25 14.19 -3.17 15.49
CA ALA A 25 14.03 -1.72 15.35
C ALA A 25 12.92 -1.32 14.36
N LEU A 26 12.52 -2.22 13.46
CA LEU A 26 11.36 -2.01 12.57
C LEU A 26 10.01 -2.10 13.31
N GLY A 27 10.03 -2.38 14.62
CA GLY A 27 8.87 -2.24 15.49
C GLY A 27 7.90 -3.42 15.44
N PHE A 28 8.39 -4.66 15.41
CA PHE A 28 7.56 -5.86 15.51
C PHE A 28 7.03 -6.12 16.93
N LEU A 29 7.60 -5.47 17.94
CA LEU A 29 7.23 -5.60 19.35
C LEU A 29 6.59 -4.31 19.90
N PRO A 30 5.71 -4.41 20.91
CA PRO A 30 5.14 -5.65 21.47
C PRO A 30 4.08 -6.26 20.53
N PHE A 31 4.16 -7.58 20.31
CA PHE A 31 3.41 -8.26 19.23
C PHE A 31 1.91 -7.98 19.24
N GLY A 32 1.23 -8.04 20.39
CA GLY A 32 -0.21 -7.79 20.47
C GLY A 32 -0.63 -6.42 19.94
N LYS A 33 0.08 -5.36 20.33
CA LYS A 33 -0.17 -4.00 19.84
C LYS A 33 0.07 -3.90 18.32
N ARG A 34 1.17 -4.49 17.85
CA ARG A 34 1.56 -4.43 16.43
C ARG A 34 0.63 -5.26 15.55
N PHE A 35 0.11 -6.35 16.07
CA PHE A 35 -0.94 -7.14 15.43
C PHE A 35 -2.23 -6.34 15.30
N PHE A 36 -2.70 -5.66 16.35
CA PHE A 36 -3.87 -4.79 16.26
C PHE A 36 -3.67 -3.61 15.30
N GLN A 37 -2.46 -3.04 15.25
CA GLN A 37 -2.10 -2.03 14.25
C GLN A 37 -2.22 -2.61 12.84
N PHE A 38 -1.66 -3.80 12.58
CA PHE A 38 -1.79 -4.45 11.29
C PHE A 38 -3.25 -4.69 10.90
N ILE A 39 -4.05 -5.29 11.78
CA ILE A 39 -5.46 -5.58 11.51
C ILE A 39 -6.26 -4.29 11.29
N SER A 40 -6.05 -3.25 12.10
CA SER A 40 -6.76 -1.98 11.91
C SER A 40 -6.38 -1.32 10.58
N GLY A 41 -5.10 -1.30 10.22
CA GLY A 41 -4.64 -0.78 8.93
C GLY A 41 -5.27 -1.53 7.76
N PHE A 42 -5.29 -2.86 7.83
CA PHE A 42 -5.90 -3.73 6.83
C PHE A 42 -7.38 -3.43 6.65
N LEU A 43 -8.13 -3.34 7.75
CA LEU A 43 -9.57 -3.07 7.70
C LEU A 43 -9.89 -1.66 7.18
N ILE A 44 -9.12 -0.64 7.57
CA ILE A 44 -9.35 0.75 7.15
C ILE A 44 -9.21 0.88 5.63
N THR A 45 -8.11 0.41 5.08
CA THR A 45 -7.82 0.54 3.64
C THR A 45 -8.62 -0.44 2.80
N GLY A 46 -8.89 -1.63 3.33
CA GLY A 46 -9.83 -2.57 2.71
C GLY A 46 -11.21 -1.95 2.58
N PHE A 47 -11.72 -1.30 3.63
CA PHE A 47 -13.01 -0.60 3.59
C PHE A 47 -13.02 0.57 2.60
N LEU A 48 -11.97 1.43 2.62
CA LEU A 48 -11.86 2.53 1.66
C LEU A 48 -11.77 2.02 0.22
N CYS A 49 -11.10 0.88 -0.01
CA CYS A 49 -11.06 0.24 -1.32
C CYS A 49 -12.45 -0.24 -1.74
N VAL A 50 -13.20 -0.91 -0.87
CA VAL A 50 -14.60 -1.31 -1.15
C VAL A 50 -15.43 -0.09 -1.56
N LEU A 51 -15.35 1.02 -0.83
CA LEU A 51 -16.07 2.25 -1.18
C LEU A 51 -15.67 2.78 -2.56
N ALA A 52 -14.38 2.79 -2.88
CA ALA A 52 -13.89 3.20 -4.19
C ALA A 52 -14.41 2.30 -5.31
N GLN A 53 -14.45 0.98 -5.10
CA GLN A 53 -14.92 0.01 -6.10
C GLN A 53 -16.44 0.03 -6.28
N VAL A 54 -17.20 0.28 -5.21
CA VAL A 54 -18.66 0.52 -5.29
C VAL A 54 -18.95 1.81 -6.05
N PHE A 55 -18.18 2.87 -5.78
CA PHE A 55 -18.32 4.13 -6.51
C PHE A 55 -18.00 3.97 -8.00
N GLU A 56 -16.92 3.25 -8.33
CA GLU A 56 -16.59 2.94 -9.73
C GLU A 56 -17.72 2.18 -10.44
N SER A 57 -18.26 1.13 -9.80
CA SER A 57 -19.36 0.34 -10.35
C SER A 57 -20.63 1.18 -10.56
N TYR A 58 -20.92 2.11 -9.63
CA TYR A 58 -22.00 3.08 -9.81
C TYR A 58 -21.77 3.99 -11.04
N LEU A 59 -20.56 4.53 -11.22
CA LEU A 59 -20.23 5.37 -12.39
C LEU A 59 -20.34 4.59 -13.70
N GLN A 60 -19.89 3.34 -13.73
CA GLN A 60 -19.93 2.48 -14.91
C GLN A 60 -21.32 1.91 -15.18
N SER A 61 -22.24 1.97 -14.21
CA SER A 61 -23.49 1.18 -14.22
C SER A 61 -23.20 -0.32 -14.42
N SER A 62 -22.09 -0.80 -13.87
CA SER A 62 -21.70 -2.23 -13.89
C SER A 62 -22.18 -2.93 -12.63
N SER A 63 -22.26 -4.26 -12.68
CA SER A 63 -22.52 -5.10 -11.51
C SER A 63 -21.34 -6.00 -11.21
N TRP A 64 -21.25 -6.47 -9.97
CA TRP A 64 -20.24 -7.45 -9.57
C TRP A 64 -20.87 -8.85 -9.55
N VAL A 65 -20.27 -9.77 -10.29
CA VAL A 65 -20.66 -11.18 -10.35
C VAL A 65 -19.57 -12.02 -9.68
N ILE A 66 -19.96 -13.08 -8.97
CA ILE A 66 -19.00 -14.01 -8.37
C ILE A 66 -18.39 -14.86 -9.49
N ASN A 67 -17.07 -15.03 -9.45
CA ASN A 67 -16.36 -15.89 -10.38
C ASN A 67 -16.79 -17.35 -10.22
N ASP A 68 -17.28 -17.97 -11.30
CA ASP A 68 -17.68 -19.39 -11.31
C ASP A 68 -16.51 -20.36 -11.04
N GLN A 69 -15.27 -19.91 -11.28
CA GLN A 69 -14.04 -20.67 -11.03
C GLN A 69 -13.41 -20.38 -9.66
N ILE A 70 -14.11 -19.65 -8.79
CA ILE A 70 -13.61 -19.33 -7.45
C ILE A 70 -13.28 -20.60 -6.67
N SER A 71 -12.09 -20.63 -6.07
CA SER A 71 -11.67 -21.74 -5.20
C SER A 71 -10.85 -21.21 -4.03
N SER A 72 -10.86 -21.94 -2.91
CA SER A 72 -10.03 -21.60 -1.76
C SER A 72 -8.55 -21.54 -2.11
N SER A 73 -8.09 -22.39 -3.03
CA SER A 73 -6.70 -22.36 -3.51
C SER A 73 -6.39 -21.07 -4.25
N LEU A 74 -7.28 -20.61 -5.14
CA LEU A 74 -7.12 -19.34 -5.86
C LEU A 74 -7.05 -18.15 -4.90
N ILE A 75 -7.95 -18.08 -3.92
CA ILE A 75 -7.97 -17.00 -2.92
C ILE A 75 -6.70 -17.00 -2.08
N LEU A 76 -6.28 -18.18 -1.58
CA LEU A 76 -5.06 -18.30 -0.76
C LEU A 76 -3.81 -17.96 -1.57
N ASN A 77 -3.72 -18.39 -2.83
CA ASN A 77 -2.62 -18.05 -3.72
C ASN A 77 -2.56 -16.55 -4.01
N SER A 78 -3.72 -15.92 -4.20
CA SER A 78 -3.82 -14.47 -4.48
C SER A 78 -3.44 -13.64 -3.25
N PHE A 79 -3.99 -13.97 -2.07
CA PHE A 79 -3.57 -13.37 -0.81
C PHE A 79 -2.07 -13.55 -0.56
N TRP A 80 -1.54 -14.75 -0.82
CA TRP A 80 -0.11 -15.02 -0.63
C TRP A 80 0.76 -14.21 -1.59
N TRP A 81 0.31 -14.00 -2.82
CA TRP A 81 0.99 -13.14 -3.79
C TRP A 81 1.01 -11.68 -3.29
N ASP A 82 -0.16 -11.14 -2.89
CA ASP A 82 -0.27 -9.78 -2.35
C ASP A 82 0.61 -9.61 -1.11
N PHE A 83 0.54 -10.54 -0.16
CA PHE A 83 1.36 -10.54 1.05
C PHE A 83 2.85 -10.43 0.72
N LYS A 84 3.34 -11.25 -0.22
CA LYS A 84 4.76 -11.25 -0.61
C LYS A 84 5.16 -9.94 -1.30
N SER A 85 4.32 -9.44 -2.22
CA SER A 85 4.59 -8.21 -2.96
C SER A 85 4.67 -7.03 -2.00
N VAL A 86 3.62 -6.87 -1.19
CA VAL A 86 3.48 -5.78 -0.22
C VAL A 86 4.61 -5.82 0.80
N LEU A 87 4.91 -6.98 1.39
CA LEU A 87 5.98 -7.09 2.39
C LEU A 87 7.35 -6.71 1.81
N THR A 88 7.61 -7.09 0.55
CA THR A 88 8.85 -6.73 -0.14
C THR A 88 8.96 -5.21 -0.29
N GLU A 89 7.89 -4.54 -0.72
CA GLU A 89 7.87 -3.08 -0.84
C GLU A 89 7.99 -2.37 0.51
N GLU A 90 7.28 -2.83 1.54
CA GLU A 90 7.41 -2.27 2.88
C GLU A 90 8.85 -2.37 3.40
N LEU A 91 9.52 -3.50 3.22
CA LEU A 91 10.92 -3.68 3.64
C LEU A 91 11.88 -2.74 2.91
N ILE A 92 11.65 -2.50 1.61
CA ILE A 92 12.50 -1.59 0.81
C ILE A 92 12.31 -0.14 1.25
N PHE A 93 11.06 0.33 1.32
CA PHE A 93 10.78 1.77 1.45
C PHE A 93 10.49 2.24 2.87
N ARG A 94 9.94 1.36 3.73
CA ARG A 94 9.55 1.64 5.11
C ARG A 94 10.28 0.75 6.14
N GLY A 95 11.18 -0.12 5.67
CA GLY A 95 12.05 -0.93 6.51
C GLY A 95 13.24 -0.11 7.02
N ALA A 96 14.44 -0.64 6.85
CA ALA A 96 15.65 -0.03 7.41
C ALA A 96 15.92 1.39 6.88
N ILE A 97 15.64 1.64 5.59
CA ILE A 97 15.97 2.91 4.94
C ILE A 97 15.20 4.06 5.59
N LEU A 98 13.87 3.96 5.70
CA LEU A 98 13.07 5.01 6.32
C LEU A 98 13.41 5.17 7.81
N TYR A 99 13.64 4.06 8.53
CA TYR A 99 14.08 4.12 9.92
C TYR A 99 15.36 4.98 10.08
N ILE A 100 16.39 4.68 9.29
CA ILE A 100 17.67 5.40 9.33
C ILE A 100 17.46 6.87 8.95
N LEU A 101 16.71 7.17 7.89
CA LEU A 101 16.43 8.54 7.48
C LEU A 101 15.75 9.32 8.61
N ILE A 102 14.74 8.75 9.27
CA ILE A 102 14.05 9.39 10.39
C ILE A 102 15.04 9.77 11.50
N HIS A 103 15.96 8.87 11.83
CA HIS A 103 17.00 9.11 12.84
C HIS A 103 18.03 10.16 12.44
N LYS A 104 18.39 10.25 11.15
CA LYS A 104 19.45 11.16 10.66
C LYS A 104 18.94 12.56 10.32
N ILE A 105 17.77 12.65 9.69
CA ILE A 105 17.27 13.91 9.08
C ILE A 105 15.84 14.27 9.50
N GLY A 106 15.25 13.50 10.43
CA GLY A 106 13.95 13.76 11.04
C GLY A 106 12.75 13.31 10.20
N ASN A 107 11.57 13.29 10.82
CA ASN A 107 10.35 12.72 10.22
C ASN A 107 9.98 13.35 8.88
N SER A 108 9.85 14.69 8.81
CA SER A 108 9.26 15.36 7.66
C SER A 108 10.01 15.10 6.35
N LYS A 109 11.35 15.23 6.37
CA LYS A 109 12.20 14.98 5.19
C LYS A 109 12.19 13.50 4.80
N SER A 110 12.23 12.61 5.79
CA SER A 110 12.29 11.17 5.57
C SER A 110 11.00 10.60 4.97
N ILE A 111 9.85 11.08 5.44
CA ILE A 111 8.53 10.71 4.89
C ILE A 111 8.45 11.15 3.43
N LEU A 112 8.87 12.38 3.12
CA LEU A 112 8.86 12.89 1.75
C LEU A 112 9.80 12.09 0.83
N ILE A 113 11.02 11.76 1.28
CA ILE A 113 11.96 10.94 0.50
C ILE A 113 11.39 9.55 0.23
N SER A 114 10.80 8.90 1.24
CA SER A 114 10.18 7.58 1.08
C SER A 114 9.00 7.62 0.10
N ALA A 115 8.15 8.65 0.19
CA ALA A 115 7.02 8.86 -0.72
C ALA A 115 7.47 9.06 -2.18
N ILE A 116 8.49 9.90 -2.41
CA ILE A 116 9.05 10.15 -3.75
C ILE A 116 9.66 8.87 -4.31
N ALA A 117 10.47 8.16 -3.52
CA ALA A 117 11.09 6.91 -3.96
C ALA A 117 10.04 5.85 -4.32
N PHE A 118 8.96 5.77 -3.55
CA PHE A 118 7.84 4.87 -3.82
C PHE A 118 7.09 5.23 -5.10
N GLY A 119 6.83 6.53 -5.32
CA GLY A 119 6.20 7.02 -6.55
C GLY A 119 7.02 6.71 -7.80
N VAL A 120 8.33 6.97 -7.75
CA VAL A 120 9.26 6.70 -8.86
C VAL A 120 9.41 5.21 -9.14
N TYR A 121 9.43 4.37 -8.10
CA TYR A 121 9.47 2.91 -8.26
C TYR A 121 8.31 2.40 -9.13
N HIS A 122 7.13 3.01 -9.03
CA HIS A 122 5.97 2.61 -9.82
C HIS A 122 6.07 2.94 -11.31
N TRP A 123 7.01 3.78 -11.73
CA TRP A 123 7.29 3.96 -13.16
C TRP A 123 7.88 2.69 -13.78
N PHE A 124 8.73 2.00 -13.01
CA PHE A 124 9.39 0.77 -13.43
C PHE A 124 8.47 -0.43 -13.25
N SER A 125 7.78 -0.54 -12.11
CA SER A 125 6.91 -1.70 -11.84
C SER A 125 5.71 -1.74 -12.79
N TYR A 126 5.17 -0.59 -13.20
CA TYR A 126 4.08 -0.52 -14.17
C TYR A 126 4.55 -0.42 -15.64
N GLY A 127 5.86 -0.33 -15.90
CA GLY A 127 6.39 -0.28 -17.27
C GLY A 127 5.99 0.98 -18.05
N ILE A 128 5.76 2.10 -17.36
CA ILE A 128 5.26 3.35 -17.96
C ILE A 128 6.36 4.38 -18.26
N LEU A 129 7.64 4.01 -18.09
CA LEU A 129 8.76 4.89 -18.33
C LEU A 129 8.77 5.37 -19.80
N GLY A 130 8.80 6.69 -19.99
CA GLY A 130 8.71 7.33 -21.30
C GLY A 130 7.32 7.87 -21.64
N ASN A 131 6.28 7.54 -20.85
CA ASN A 131 4.95 8.13 -21.01
C ASN A 131 4.70 9.21 -19.94
N THR A 132 4.90 10.48 -20.30
CA THR A 132 4.97 11.60 -19.36
C THR A 132 3.70 11.75 -18.50
N LEU A 133 2.51 11.68 -19.10
CA LEU A 133 1.26 11.91 -18.36
C LEU A 133 0.99 10.79 -17.34
N PRO A 134 0.97 9.50 -17.70
CA PRO A 134 0.91 8.40 -16.73
C PRO A 134 2.01 8.45 -15.68
N MET A 135 3.25 8.80 -16.03
CA MET A 135 4.33 8.93 -15.06
C MET A 135 3.99 9.98 -13.99
N VAL A 136 3.50 11.16 -14.38
CA VAL A 136 3.09 12.21 -13.44
C VAL A 136 1.92 11.74 -12.58
N LEU A 137 0.88 11.18 -13.19
CA LEU A 137 -0.33 10.75 -12.48
C LEU A 137 -0.04 9.62 -11.47
N ILE A 138 0.73 8.60 -11.89
CA ILE A 138 1.14 7.50 -11.03
C ILE A 138 2.09 7.98 -9.94
N PHE A 139 3.06 8.85 -10.25
CA PHE A 139 3.96 9.42 -9.25
C PHE A 139 3.19 10.15 -8.15
N LEU A 140 2.23 11.00 -8.53
CA LEU A 140 1.42 11.73 -7.56
C LEU A 140 0.53 10.76 -6.76
N GLY A 141 -0.15 9.83 -7.44
CA GLY A 141 -1.08 8.91 -6.80
C GLY A 141 -0.41 7.93 -5.83
N THR A 142 0.54 7.14 -6.33
CA THR A 142 1.26 6.18 -5.48
C THR A 142 2.19 6.89 -4.51
N GLY A 143 2.75 8.05 -4.85
CA GLY A 143 3.53 8.88 -3.94
C GLY A 143 2.73 9.38 -2.73
N LEU A 144 1.49 9.85 -2.93
CA LEU A 144 0.60 10.26 -1.81
C LEU A 144 0.21 9.06 -0.94
N MET A 145 -0.04 7.91 -1.55
CA MET A 145 -0.30 6.67 -0.80
C MET A 145 0.94 6.28 0.03
N GLY A 146 2.13 6.29 -0.60
CA GLY A 146 3.41 6.03 0.05
C GLY A 146 3.70 7.03 1.18
N TYR A 147 3.32 8.30 1.02
CA TYR A 147 3.39 9.31 2.08
C TYR A 147 2.53 8.93 3.28
N SER A 148 1.30 8.47 3.04
CA SER A 148 0.38 8.00 4.09
C SER A 148 1.00 6.87 4.92
N TRP A 149 1.61 5.90 4.24
CA TRP A 149 2.26 4.75 4.90
C TRP A 149 3.56 5.13 5.61
N ALA A 150 4.39 5.99 5.02
CA ALA A 150 5.59 6.50 5.68
C ALA A 150 5.23 7.35 6.92
N LEU A 151 4.16 8.14 6.86
CA LEU A 151 3.62 8.86 8.01
C LEU A 151 3.12 7.89 9.09
N ALA A 152 2.42 6.82 8.68
CA ALA A 152 1.96 5.77 9.58
C ALA A 152 3.14 5.12 10.31
N PHE A 153 4.20 4.74 9.58
CA PHE A 153 5.44 4.23 10.17
C PHE A 153 6.05 5.23 11.16
N ALA A 154 6.18 6.51 10.79
CA ALA A 154 6.80 7.52 11.63
C ALA A 154 6.01 7.81 12.92
N LYS A 155 4.68 7.62 12.92
CA LYS A 155 3.84 7.80 14.10
C LYS A 155 3.81 6.56 14.99
N THR A 156 3.69 5.36 14.43
CA THR A 156 3.59 4.11 15.21
C THR A 156 4.94 3.49 15.54
N LYS A 157 6.01 3.92 14.87
CA LYS A 157 7.35 3.31 14.96
C LYS A 157 7.33 1.81 14.69
N SER A 158 6.47 1.41 13.76
CA SER A 158 6.27 0.02 13.39
C SER A 158 5.93 -0.09 11.93
N ILE A 159 6.56 -1.07 11.28
CA ILE A 159 6.21 -1.50 9.93
C ILE A 159 4.84 -2.19 9.86
N MET A 160 4.31 -2.69 10.98
CA MET A 160 3.08 -3.49 10.97
C MET A 160 1.85 -2.68 10.60
N PHE A 161 1.78 -1.40 10.99
CA PHE A 161 0.65 -0.55 10.62
C PHE A 161 0.62 -0.20 9.13
N PRO A 162 1.69 0.37 8.52
CA PRO A 162 1.72 0.60 7.07
C PRO A 162 1.60 -0.70 6.28
N PHE A 163 2.18 -1.80 6.76
CA PHE A 163 1.99 -3.11 6.14
C PHE A 163 0.51 -3.53 6.09
N GLY A 164 -0.23 -3.32 7.18
CA GLY A 164 -1.68 -3.52 7.21
C GLY A 164 -2.40 -2.63 6.21
N LEU A 165 -2.14 -1.32 6.22
CA LEU A 165 -2.74 -0.34 5.29
C LEU A 165 -2.48 -0.71 3.82
N HIS A 166 -1.28 -1.15 3.49
CA HIS A 166 -0.94 -1.49 2.12
C HIS A 166 -1.58 -2.82 1.71
N LEU A 167 -1.47 -3.85 2.56
CA LEU A 167 -2.03 -5.17 2.27
C LEU A 167 -3.56 -5.14 2.19
N GLY A 168 -4.23 -4.34 3.02
CA GLY A 168 -5.69 -4.18 2.98
C GLY A 168 -6.18 -3.62 1.64
N TRP A 169 -5.53 -2.58 1.13
CA TRP A 169 -5.82 -2.05 -0.21
C TRP A 169 -5.57 -3.10 -1.28
N ASN A 170 -4.36 -3.68 -1.33
CA ASN A 170 -3.99 -4.61 -2.40
C ASN A 170 -4.85 -5.87 -2.38
N PHE A 171 -5.10 -6.47 -1.23
CA PHE A 171 -5.93 -7.67 -1.16
C PHE A 171 -7.35 -7.40 -1.66
N VAL A 172 -7.97 -6.29 -1.24
CA VAL A 172 -9.33 -5.97 -1.69
C VAL A 172 -9.34 -5.62 -3.18
N TYR A 173 -8.42 -4.77 -3.64
CA TYR A 173 -8.35 -4.36 -5.04
C TYR A 173 -8.02 -5.55 -5.97
N ASN A 174 -6.97 -6.30 -5.63
CA ASN A 174 -6.44 -7.37 -6.48
C ASN A 174 -7.27 -8.64 -6.39
N THR A 175 -7.57 -9.10 -5.17
CA THR A 175 -8.17 -10.42 -4.91
C THR A 175 -9.69 -10.35 -4.74
N VAL A 176 -10.24 -9.32 -4.09
CA VAL A 176 -11.71 -9.24 -3.92
C VAL A 176 -12.36 -8.75 -5.22
N PHE A 177 -11.82 -7.69 -5.84
CA PHE A 177 -12.38 -7.07 -7.05
C PHE A 177 -11.68 -7.45 -8.35
N SER A 178 -10.76 -8.43 -8.33
CA SER A 178 -10.09 -8.96 -9.52
C SER A 178 -9.34 -7.92 -10.38
N LYS A 179 -8.83 -6.85 -9.76
CA LYS A 179 -8.06 -5.81 -10.49
C LYS A 179 -6.55 -5.98 -10.38
N GLY A 180 -6.13 -7.15 -9.92
CA GLY A 180 -4.73 -7.50 -9.72
C GLY A 180 -4.13 -8.25 -10.90
N PRO A 181 -2.82 -8.53 -10.83
CA PRO A 181 -2.11 -9.18 -11.94
C PRO A 181 -2.39 -10.67 -12.08
N LEU A 182 -3.15 -11.28 -11.17
CA LEU A 182 -3.52 -12.70 -11.20
C LEU A 182 -4.82 -12.99 -11.94
N GLY A 183 -5.46 -11.96 -12.51
CA GLY A 183 -6.70 -12.08 -13.27
C GLY A 183 -7.96 -12.17 -12.39
N GLU A 184 -8.98 -12.85 -12.92
CA GLU A 184 -10.28 -13.00 -12.27
C GLU A 184 -10.19 -13.90 -11.04
N THR A 185 -10.53 -13.33 -9.88
CA THR A 185 -10.41 -13.98 -8.57
C THR A 185 -11.79 -14.14 -7.92
N ILE A 186 -12.25 -13.21 -7.08
CA ILE A 186 -13.54 -13.34 -6.37
C ILE A 186 -14.69 -12.67 -7.14
N LEU A 187 -14.64 -11.35 -7.31
CA LEU A 187 -15.68 -10.57 -7.99
C LEU A 187 -15.19 -10.10 -9.35
N ILE A 188 -16.01 -10.29 -10.37
CA ILE A 188 -15.76 -9.87 -11.76
C ILE A 188 -16.77 -8.77 -12.09
N SER A 189 -16.28 -7.68 -12.68
CA SER A 189 -17.15 -6.61 -13.18
C SER A 189 -17.88 -7.10 -14.43
N SER A 190 -19.20 -7.03 -14.43
CA SER A 190 -20.05 -7.48 -15.53
C SER A 190 -20.94 -6.34 -16.03
N GLY A 191 -21.02 -6.23 -17.36
CA GLY A 191 -21.68 -5.12 -18.03
C GLY A 191 -21.00 -3.78 -17.78
N GLY A 192 -21.79 -2.71 -17.80
CA GLY A 192 -21.32 -1.34 -17.66
C GLY A 192 -21.01 -0.65 -18.99
N LYS A 193 -20.87 0.68 -18.92
CA LYS A 193 -20.54 1.55 -20.06
C LYS A 193 -19.12 2.05 -19.91
N GLU A 194 -18.45 2.30 -21.03
CA GLU A 194 -17.21 3.05 -21.01
C GLU A 194 -17.45 4.43 -20.38
N LEU A 195 -16.56 4.81 -19.47
CA LEU A 195 -16.63 6.11 -18.82
C LEU A 195 -16.17 7.19 -19.80
N SER A 196 -16.91 8.29 -19.87
CA SER A 196 -16.44 9.48 -20.59
C SER A 196 -15.21 10.08 -19.92
N ASP A 197 -14.41 10.86 -20.65
CA ASP A 197 -13.10 11.36 -20.21
C ASP A 197 -13.12 11.99 -18.80
N TRP A 198 -14.10 12.86 -18.52
CA TRP A 198 -14.23 13.50 -17.21
C TRP A 198 -14.62 12.53 -16.09
N VAL A 199 -15.47 11.55 -16.38
CA VAL A 199 -15.90 10.54 -15.41
C VAL A 199 -14.78 9.53 -15.15
N SER A 200 -13.99 9.20 -16.17
CA SER A 200 -12.77 8.39 -16.03
C SER A 200 -11.73 9.08 -15.15
N LEU A 201 -11.51 10.39 -15.36
CA LEU A 201 -10.62 11.18 -14.51
C LEU A 201 -11.12 11.24 -13.05
N LEU A 202 -12.43 11.39 -12.84
CA LEU A 202 -13.03 11.36 -11.50
C LEU A 202 -12.80 9.99 -10.84
N ASN A 203 -13.06 8.89 -11.55
CA ASN A 203 -12.85 7.55 -11.06
C ASN A 203 -11.38 7.30 -10.67
N PHE A 204 -10.45 7.67 -11.56
CA PHE A 204 -9.02 7.61 -11.30
C PHE A 204 -8.62 8.41 -10.05
N SER A 205 -9.17 9.63 -9.93
CA SER A 205 -8.87 10.53 -8.82
C SER A 205 -9.36 10.00 -7.46
N THR A 206 -10.45 9.23 -7.45
CA THR A 206 -10.95 8.59 -6.23
C THR A 206 -9.90 7.69 -5.58
N GLY A 207 -9.33 6.76 -6.36
CA GLY A 207 -8.31 5.85 -5.85
C GLY A 207 -6.95 6.51 -5.63
N MET A 208 -6.55 7.42 -6.52
CA MET A 208 -5.18 7.96 -6.54
C MET A 208 -5.00 9.23 -5.70
N PHE A 209 -6.04 10.00 -5.43
CA PHE A 209 -5.93 11.27 -4.71
C PHE A 209 -6.83 11.35 -3.49
N ILE A 210 -8.12 10.99 -3.63
CA ILE A 210 -9.10 11.13 -2.55
C ILE A 210 -8.79 10.13 -1.42
N VAL A 211 -8.60 8.85 -1.73
CA VAL A 211 -8.29 7.85 -0.70
C VAL A 211 -6.97 8.18 0.02
N PRO A 212 -5.85 8.46 -0.67
CA PRO A 212 -4.63 8.90 0.02
C PRO A 212 -4.84 10.15 0.87
N ALA A 213 -5.57 11.16 0.40
CA ALA A 213 -5.83 12.35 1.19
C ALA A 213 -6.59 12.04 2.49
N ILE A 214 -7.63 11.20 2.41
CA ILE A 214 -8.37 10.71 3.59
C ILE A 214 -7.43 9.97 4.55
N LEU A 215 -6.56 9.10 4.02
CA LEU A 215 -5.59 8.36 4.83
C LEU A 215 -4.56 9.27 5.48
N ILE A 216 -4.03 10.28 4.77
CA ILE A 216 -3.10 11.26 5.34
C ILE A 216 -3.78 11.98 6.50
N ILE A 217 -5.01 12.47 6.33
CA ILE A 217 -5.78 13.15 7.38
C ILE A 217 -6.00 12.19 8.55
N TYR A 218 -6.47 10.97 8.29
CA TYR A 218 -6.72 9.96 9.30
C TYR A 218 -5.46 9.67 10.12
N VAL A 219 -4.35 9.35 9.44
CA VAL A 219 -3.08 9.05 10.11
C VAL A 219 -2.55 10.27 10.84
N HIS A 220 -2.68 11.48 10.29
CA HIS A 220 -2.17 12.70 10.91
C HIS A 220 -2.91 13.05 12.20
N TYR A 221 -4.24 12.93 12.23
CA TYR A 221 -5.04 13.40 13.37
C TYR A 221 -5.45 12.30 14.36
N PHE A 222 -5.70 11.07 13.89
CA PHE A 222 -6.33 10.03 14.72
C PHE A 222 -5.37 8.94 15.19
N VAL A 223 -4.23 8.75 14.54
CA VAL A 223 -3.22 7.78 14.97
C VAL A 223 -2.33 8.42 16.04
N ALA A 224 -2.19 7.80 17.21
CA ALA A 224 -1.34 8.36 18.26
C ALA A 224 0.15 8.29 17.87
N LYS A 225 0.92 9.37 18.14
CA LYS A 225 2.38 9.38 17.96
C LYS A 225 3.03 8.68 19.16
N GLU A 226 3.79 7.62 18.90
CA GLU A 226 4.50 6.89 19.95
C GLU A 226 5.75 7.65 20.41
N LYS A 227 6.00 7.66 21.73
CA LYS A 227 7.21 8.25 22.33
C LYS A 227 8.45 7.42 21.96
N SER A 228 9.61 8.07 21.90
CA SER A 228 10.91 7.45 21.57
C SER A 228 11.52 6.80 22.79
#